data_AF-A0A7X7H7M5-F1
#
_entry.id   AF-A0A7X7H7M5-F1
#
_cell.length_a   1.000
_cell.length_b   1.000
_cell.length_c   1.000
_cell.angle_alpha   90.00
_cell.angle_beta   90.00
_cell.angle_gamma   90.00
#
_symmetry.space_group_name_H-M   'P 1'
#
loop_
_entity.id
_entity.type
_entity.pdbx_description
1 polymer ?
#
loop_
_entity_poly.entity_id
_entity_poly.type
_entity_poly.pdbx_seq_one_letter_code
_entity_poly.pdbx_strand_id
1 'polypeptide(L)'
;LAGIAFTLPTPFYLQATLAFFWIMAFSSATHDIAADGFYMLALDDSQQSFFVGIRSTFYSLASITGQGFLIILAGFLERTTSNIPYSWSLTFFIMAGLFLAFFVYHRFLLPYPKSDTGKAVFTPTEVMKEFVNTFKSFFTKKGIGLALTFILVYRLAEAMLVKLAYPFLLDPREIGGLGLRTEDAGLAYGTFGVVALTLGGIIGGILASRKGLKYWIWPMALAITLPNAAYLLMAIYQPESFIWIYIAVATEQFGYGFGFTAYMLFMIYFSQGEHKTAHYSICTGFMALGMMIPGMAAGWIQEQLGYLNFFIFIMITTIPTLLIIPFIKIDKDFGKAKKDKIAIVDEEEIEAQ
;
A
#
# COMPACT_ATOMS: atom_id res chain seq x y z
N LEU A 1 19.62 3.26 9.09
CA LEU A 1 20.37 3.26 7.80
C LEU A 1 21.87 3.38 8.06
N ALA A 2 22.35 4.45 8.69
CA ALA A 2 23.78 4.59 9.03
C ALA A 2 24.34 3.42 9.87
N GLY A 3 23.61 2.92 10.86
CA GLY A 3 24.04 1.72 11.63
C GLY A 3 24.25 0.47 10.75
N ILE A 4 23.45 0.30 9.69
CA ILE A 4 23.62 -0.80 8.73
C ILE A 4 24.87 -0.56 7.89
N ALA A 5 25.06 0.66 7.41
CA ALA A 5 26.25 1.06 6.67
C ALA A 5 27.54 0.78 7.46
N PHE A 6 27.58 1.13 8.74
CA PHE A 6 28.73 0.91 9.61
C PHE A 6 28.99 -0.57 9.92
N THR A 7 27.96 -1.40 9.94
CA THR A 7 28.06 -2.82 10.36
C THR A 7 28.32 -3.79 9.22
N LEU A 8 27.98 -3.42 7.98
CA LEU A 8 28.26 -4.19 6.78
C LEU A 8 29.73 -4.65 6.61
N PRO A 9 30.76 -3.80 6.84
CA PRO A 9 32.15 -4.22 6.72
C PRO A 9 32.70 -4.97 7.96
N THR A 10 31.89 -5.23 8.98
CA THR A 10 32.35 -5.84 10.24
C THR A 10 32.29 -7.37 10.20
N PRO A 11 33.09 -8.10 11.01
CA PRO A 11 33.06 -9.56 11.06
C PRO A 11 31.72 -10.15 11.55
N PHE A 12 30.92 -9.38 12.29
CA PHE A 12 29.58 -9.76 12.76
C PHE A 12 28.46 -9.14 11.93
N TYR A 13 28.72 -8.84 10.64
CA TYR A 13 27.80 -8.09 9.79
C TYR A 13 26.37 -8.64 9.83
N LEU A 14 26.18 -9.96 9.81
CA LEU A 14 24.84 -10.56 9.76
C LEU A 14 24.00 -10.22 11.01
N GLN A 15 24.53 -10.49 12.21
CA GLN A 15 23.80 -10.24 13.46
C GLN A 15 23.54 -8.75 13.67
N ALA A 16 24.56 -7.92 13.40
CA ALA A 16 24.49 -6.49 13.62
C ALA A 16 23.55 -5.79 12.62
N THR A 17 23.63 -6.15 11.32
CA THR A 17 22.72 -5.61 10.29
C THR A 17 21.27 -6.03 10.55
N LEU A 18 21.01 -7.28 10.95
CA LEU A 18 19.68 -7.74 11.31
C LEU A 18 19.10 -6.97 12.51
N ALA A 19 19.91 -6.72 13.55
CA ALA A 19 19.49 -5.91 14.69
C ALA A 19 19.11 -4.48 14.26
N PHE A 20 19.91 -3.84 13.40
CA PHE A 20 19.60 -2.51 12.89
C PHE A 20 18.42 -2.49 11.91
N PHE A 21 18.20 -3.54 11.12
CA PHE A 21 16.99 -3.70 10.31
C PHE A 21 15.75 -3.82 11.17
N TRP A 22 15.82 -4.55 12.29
CA TRP A 22 14.71 -4.66 13.23
C TRP A 22 14.34 -3.31 13.85
N ILE A 23 15.35 -2.55 14.34
CA ILE A 23 15.13 -1.20 14.87
C ILE A 23 14.55 -0.27 13.80
N MET A 24 15.04 -0.37 12.56
CA MET A 24 14.53 0.40 11.43
C MET A 24 13.07 0.07 11.13
N ALA A 25 12.70 -1.21 11.10
CA ALA A 25 11.32 -1.63 10.85
C ALA A 25 10.37 -1.09 11.93
N PHE A 26 10.76 -1.17 13.21
CA PHE A 26 9.99 -0.61 14.32
C PHE A 26 9.83 0.92 14.23
N SER A 27 10.94 1.61 13.90
CA SER A 27 10.93 3.08 13.73
C SER A 27 10.08 3.49 12.53
N SER A 28 10.15 2.74 11.42
CA SER A 28 9.36 2.96 10.21
C SER A 28 7.87 2.79 10.47
N ALA A 29 7.47 1.75 11.20
CA ALA A 29 6.07 1.54 11.56
C ALA A 29 5.52 2.69 12.43
N THR A 30 6.32 3.18 13.38
CA THR A 30 5.93 4.33 14.21
C THR A 30 5.81 5.61 13.39
N HIS A 31 6.73 5.84 12.45
CA HIS A 31 6.69 6.98 11.54
C HIS A 31 5.46 6.94 10.62
N ASP A 32 5.13 5.76 10.09
CA ASP A 32 3.96 5.57 9.22
C ASP A 32 2.66 5.92 9.95
N ILE A 33 2.50 5.44 11.19
CA ILE A 33 1.37 5.79 12.07
C ILE A 33 1.27 7.31 12.30
N ALA A 34 2.40 7.97 12.56
CA ALA A 34 2.42 9.42 12.78
C ALA A 34 2.06 10.21 11.51
N ALA A 35 2.57 9.79 10.35
CA ALA A 35 2.29 10.41 9.06
C ALA A 35 0.83 10.23 8.65
N ASP A 36 0.26 9.03 8.83
CA ASP A 36 -1.15 8.77 8.58
C ASP A 36 -2.06 9.49 9.57
N GLY A 37 -1.64 9.58 10.84
CA GLY A 37 -2.29 10.39 11.86
C GLY A 37 -2.38 11.85 11.48
N PHE A 38 -1.26 12.43 11.06
CA PHE A 38 -1.18 13.79 10.54
C PHE A 38 -2.13 13.97 9.35
N TYR A 39 -2.11 13.05 8.39
CA TYR A 39 -2.99 13.06 7.23
C TYR A 39 -4.47 13.11 7.60
N MET A 40 -4.91 12.27 8.54
CA MET A 40 -6.30 12.23 9.00
C MET A 40 -6.71 13.43 9.85
N LEU A 41 -5.76 14.09 10.52
CA LEU A 41 -6.00 15.27 11.35
C LEU A 41 -6.01 16.56 10.54
N ALA A 42 -5.17 16.65 9.51
CA ALA A 42 -4.94 17.85 8.71
C ALA A 42 -5.95 18.03 7.57
N LEU A 43 -6.55 16.95 7.05
CA LEU A 43 -7.40 16.98 5.86
C LEU A 43 -8.85 16.61 6.16
N ASP A 44 -9.77 17.26 5.45
CA ASP A 44 -11.20 16.92 5.43
C ASP A 44 -11.47 15.64 4.60
N ASP A 45 -12.58 14.93 4.85
CA ASP A 45 -12.96 13.68 4.13
C ASP A 45 -12.87 13.80 2.59
N SER A 46 -13.27 14.95 2.03
CA SER A 46 -13.17 15.26 0.60
C SER A 46 -11.72 15.32 0.10
N GLN A 47 -10.87 16.01 0.86
CA GLN A 47 -9.45 16.14 0.55
C GLN A 47 -8.75 14.79 0.74
N GLN A 48 -9.15 14.02 1.76
CA GLN A 48 -8.63 12.69 2.00
C GLN A 48 -8.90 11.75 0.81
N SER A 49 -10.04 11.86 0.13
CA SER A 49 -10.28 11.09 -1.11
C SER A 49 -9.30 11.45 -2.23
N PHE A 50 -9.04 12.73 -2.43
CA PHE A 50 -8.14 13.20 -3.49
C PHE A 50 -6.68 12.85 -3.19
N PHE A 51 -6.21 13.13 -1.98
CA PHE A 51 -4.82 12.90 -1.59
C PHE A 51 -4.47 11.41 -1.39
N VAL A 52 -5.45 10.50 -1.23
CA VAL A 52 -5.18 9.06 -1.23
C VAL A 52 -4.50 8.63 -2.54
N GLY A 53 -4.97 9.12 -3.69
CA GLY A 53 -4.37 8.80 -5.00
C GLY A 53 -2.93 9.34 -5.15
N ILE A 54 -2.69 10.55 -4.63
CA ILE A 54 -1.35 11.16 -4.61
C ILE A 54 -0.41 10.37 -3.69
N ARG A 55 -0.87 10.00 -2.49
CA ARG A 55 -0.09 9.17 -1.56
C ARG A 55 0.28 7.82 -2.17
N SER A 56 -0.65 7.18 -2.87
CA SER A 56 -0.38 5.93 -3.61
C SER A 56 0.67 6.13 -4.71
N THR A 57 0.67 7.27 -5.39
CA THR A 57 1.69 7.64 -6.39
C THR A 57 3.08 7.76 -5.76
N PHE A 58 3.20 8.51 -4.66
CA PHE A 58 4.48 8.67 -3.96
C PHE A 58 4.97 7.35 -3.35
N TYR A 59 4.07 6.51 -2.86
CA TYR A 59 4.41 5.15 -2.41
C TYR A 59 5.00 4.33 -3.57
N SER A 60 4.39 4.39 -4.75
CA SER A 60 4.86 3.69 -5.95
C SER A 60 6.22 4.21 -6.41
N LEU A 61 6.41 5.54 -6.44
CA LEU A 61 7.68 6.16 -6.77
C LEU A 61 8.79 5.81 -5.76
N ALA A 62 8.45 5.76 -4.48
CA ALA A 62 9.35 5.29 -3.43
C ALA A 62 9.75 3.82 -3.64
N SER A 63 8.81 2.95 -4.04
CA SER A 63 9.09 1.56 -4.37
C SER A 63 10.03 1.43 -5.58
N ILE A 64 9.81 2.18 -6.66
CA ILE A 64 10.73 2.22 -7.81
C ILE A 64 12.12 2.68 -7.40
N THR A 65 12.19 3.74 -6.60
CA THR A 65 13.48 4.28 -6.15
C THR A 65 14.21 3.27 -5.27
N GLY A 66 13.47 2.59 -4.38
CA GLY A 66 13.95 1.54 -3.49
C GLY A 66 14.47 0.29 -4.20
N GLN A 67 13.68 -0.25 -5.13
CA GLN A 67 13.98 -1.51 -5.82
C GLN A 67 14.78 -1.31 -7.11
N GLY A 68 14.73 -0.14 -7.73
CA GLY A 68 15.42 0.17 -8.99
C GLY A 68 16.64 1.05 -8.78
N PHE A 69 16.42 2.34 -8.52
CA PHE A 69 17.49 3.35 -8.50
C PHE A 69 18.58 3.03 -7.49
N LEU A 70 18.20 2.56 -6.30
CA LEU A 70 19.15 2.16 -5.26
C LEU A 70 20.00 0.96 -5.64
N ILE A 71 19.43 -0.03 -6.34
CA ILE A 71 20.19 -1.19 -6.82
C ILE A 71 21.16 -0.77 -7.92
N ILE A 72 20.74 0.11 -8.83
CA ILE A 72 21.60 0.66 -9.89
C ILE A 72 22.79 1.42 -9.28
N LEU A 73 22.54 2.26 -8.27
CA LEU A 73 23.58 3.00 -7.56
C LEU A 73 24.56 2.04 -6.87
N ALA A 74 24.05 1.03 -6.15
CA ALA A 74 24.88 0.03 -5.48
C ALA A 74 25.74 -0.75 -6.49
N GLY A 75 25.17 -1.17 -7.62
CA GLY A 75 25.88 -1.88 -8.68
C GLY A 75 26.95 -1.03 -9.40
N PHE A 76 26.70 0.26 -9.58
CA PHE A 76 27.72 1.19 -10.11
C PHE A 76 28.91 1.35 -9.14
N LEU A 77 28.61 1.49 -7.84
CA LEU A 77 29.63 1.56 -6.79
C LEU A 77 30.43 0.26 -6.68
N GLU A 78 29.77 -0.89 -6.86
CA GLU A 78 30.41 -2.21 -6.87
C GLU A 78 31.45 -2.32 -7.99
N ARG A 79 31.10 -1.91 -9.22
CA ARG A 79 32.03 -1.91 -10.36
C ARG A 79 33.21 -0.97 -10.14
N THR A 80 32.98 0.17 -9.50
CA THR A 80 34.02 1.20 -9.28
C THR A 80 34.96 0.82 -8.14
N THR A 81 34.41 0.24 -7.06
CA THR A 81 35.17 -0.02 -5.83
C THR A 81 35.70 -1.45 -5.75
N SER A 82 35.19 -2.38 -6.58
CA SER A 82 35.51 -3.82 -6.55
C SER A 82 35.33 -4.47 -5.17
N ASN A 83 34.50 -3.87 -4.30
CA ASN A 83 34.24 -4.32 -2.94
C ASN A 83 32.74 -4.23 -2.65
N ILE A 84 32.08 -5.38 -2.59
CA ILE A 84 30.63 -5.50 -2.43
C ILE A 84 30.17 -4.90 -1.08
N PRO A 85 30.73 -5.30 0.09
CA PRO A 85 30.34 -4.72 1.38
C PRO A 85 30.48 -3.20 1.45
N TYR A 86 31.58 -2.65 0.93
CA TYR A 86 31.82 -1.22 0.96
C TYR A 86 30.84 -0.44 0.08
N SER A 87 30.48 -0.98 -1.08
CA SER A 87 29.55 -0.36 -2.03
C SER A 87 28.14 -0.25 -1.45
N TRP A 88 27.67 -1.31 -0.79
CA TRP A 88 26.39 -1.28 -0.06
C TRP A 88 26.43 -0.36 1.16
N SER A 89 27.55 -0.34 1.90
CA SER A 89 27.74 0.60 3.01
C SER A 89 27.59 2.05 2.55
N LEU A 90 28.28 2.44 1.49
CA LEU A 90 28.21 3.78 0.92
C LEU A 90 26.79 4.13 0.45
N THR A 91 26.11 3.18 -0.19
CA THR A 91 24.71 3.34 -0.61
C THR A 91 23.79 3.65 0.58
N PHE A 92 23.92 2.91 1.69
CA PHE A 92 23.13 3.16 2.90
C PHE A 92 23.50 4.49 3.59
N PHE A 93 24.74 4.97 3.49
CA PHE A 93 25.12 6.30 3.96
C PHE A 93 24.47 7.42 3.15
N ILE A 94 24.46 7.31 1.83
CA ILE A 94 23.79 8.28 0.96
C ILE A 94 22.30 8.34 1.30
N MET A 95 21.64 7.19 1.49
CA MET A 95 20.25 7.15 1.94
C MET A 95 20.05 7.81 3.31
N ALA A 96 20.92 7.51 4.28
CA ALA A 96 20.85 8.14 5.60
C ALA A 96 20.94 9.67 5.51
N GLY A 97 21.83 10.21 4.67
CA GLY A 97 21.93 11.65 4.42
C GLY A 97 20.66 12.24 3.80
N LEU A 98 20.06 11.54 2.84
CA LEU A 98 18.80 11.98 2.20
C LEU A 98 17.62 11.99 3.19
N PHE A 99 17.49 10.96 4.03
CA PHE A 99 16.46 10.94 5.09
C PHE A 99 16.69 12.02 6.14
N LEU A 100 17.94 12.35 6.45
CA LEU A 100 18.26 13.47 7.36
C LEU A 100 17.84 14.81 6.73
N ALA A 101 18.09 15.01 5.44
CA ALA A 101 17.62 16.20 4.73
C ALA A 101 16.09 16.32 4.74
N PHE A 102 15.38 15.21 4.51
CA PHE A 102 13.92 15.19 4.63
C PHE A 102 13.45 15.48 6.06
N PHE A 103 14.11 14.95 7.09
CA PHE A 103 13.77 15.27 8.47
C PHE A 103 13.88 16.78 8.74
N VAL A 104 14.98 17.41 8.31
CA VAL A 104 15.19 18.85 8.44
C VAL A 104 14.10 19.63 7.70
N TYR A 105 13.80 19.26 6.45
CA TYR A 105 12.74 19.87 5.65
C TYR A 105 11.37 19.80 6.35
N HIS A 106 10.95 18.62 6.80
CA HIS A 106 9.68 18.40 7.48
C HIS A 106 9.59 19.17 8.79
N ARG A 107 10.70 19.27 9.54
CA ARG A 107 10.75 20.01 10.80
C ARG A 107 10.45 21.50 10.64
N PHE A 108 10.84 22.11 9.52
CA PHE A 108 10.66 23.54 9.30
C PHE A 108 9.38 23.90 8.55
N LEU A 109 8.87 23.02 7.69
CA LEU A 109 7.80 23.35 6.76
C LEU A 109 6.44 22.70 7.06
N LEU A 110 6.37 21.66 7.90
CA LEU A 110 5.09 21.03 8.21
C LEU A 110 4.22 21.94 9.09
N PRO A 111 2.98 22.27 8.67
CA PRO A 111 2.04 23.00 9.51
C PRO A 111 1.51 22.09 10.63
N TYR A 112 1.31 22.64 11.83
CA TYR A 112 0.71 21.88 12.93
C TYR A 112 -0.82 21.77 12.76
N PRO A 113 -1.42 20.57 12.80
CA PRO A 113 -2.86 20.41 12.68
C PRO A 113 -3.57 21.08 13.88
N LYS A 114 -4.56 21.93 13.61
CA LYS A 114 -5.35 22.62 14.67
C LYS A 114 -6.12 21.66 15.58
N SER A 115 -6.38 20.45 15.10
CA SER A 115 -7.09 19.37 15.78
C SER A 115 -6.19 18.52 16.69
N ASP A 116 -4.87 18.73 16.66
CA ASP A 116 -3.91 18.07 17.55
C ASP A 116 -3.94 18.72 18.94
N THR A 117 -5.02 18.42 19.68
CA THR A 117 -5.11 18.77 21.09
C THR A 117 -4.33 17.72 21.87
N GLY A 118 -3.01 17.95 22.01
CA GLY A 118 -2.14 17.14 22.84
C GLY A 118 -2.63 17.15 24.28
N LYS A 119 -3.53 16.21 24.64
CA LYS A 119 -3.81 15.89 26.03
C LYS A 119 -2.53 15.25 26.56
N ALA A 120 -1.76 16.04 27.32
CA ALA A 120 -0.61 15.53 28.02
C ALA A 120 -1.10 14.55 29.09
N VAL A 121 -0.99 13.25 28.78
CA VAL A 121 -1.21 12.19 29.76
C VAL A 121 0.06 12.07 30.57
N PHE A 122 -0.01 12.42 31.85
CA PHE A 122 1.19 12.59 32.69
C PHE A 122 1.58 11.30 33.43
N THR A 123 0.74 10.25 33.45
CA THR A 123 1.02 9.03 34.23
C THR A 123 0.91 7.71 33.42
N PRO A 124 1.78 6.70 33.69
CA PRO A 124 1.75 5.40 33.00
C PRO A 124 0.40 4.65 33.12
N THR A 125 -0.29 4.81 34.25
CA THR A 125 -1.58 4.17 34.50
C THR A 125 -2.68 4.75 33.61
N GLU A 126 -2.66 6.06 33.38
CA GLU A 126 -3.58 6.73 32.46
C GLU A 126 -3.29 6.32 31.01
N VAL A 127 -2.02 6.21 30.62
CA VAL A 127 -1.63 5.70 29.29
C VAL A 127 -2.15 4.29 29.05
N MET A 128 -1.98 3.38 30.02
CA MET A 128 -2.49 2.00 29.89
C MET A 128 -4.03 1.99 29.81
N LYS A 129 -4.70 2.83 30.61
CA LYS A 129 -6.17 2.95 30.59
C LYS A 129 -6.67 3.49 29.25
N GLU A 130 -6.05 4.54 28.70
CA GLU A 130 -6.38 5.08 27.38
C GLU A 130 -6.10 4.09 26.27
N PHE A 131 -4.99 3.34 26.34
CA PHE A 131 -4.67 2.28 25.40
C PHE A 131 -5.77 1.21 25.39
N VAL A 132 -6.15 0.67 26.56
CA VAL A 132 -7.21 -0.33 26.66
C VAL A 132 -8.56 0.23 26.21
N ASN A 133 -8.88 1.49 26.56
CA ASN A 133 -10.11 2.14 26.11
C ASN A 133 -10.15 2.30 24.59
N THR A 134 -9.02 2.64 23.96
CA THR A 134 -8.89 2.77 22.50
C THR A 134 -9.15 1.43 21.83
N PHE A 135 -8.52 0.35 22.30
CA PHE A 135 -8.79 -1.01 21.80
C PHE A 135 -10.24 -1.42 22.00
N LYS A 136 -10.79 -1.20 23.20
CA LYS A 136 -12.19 -1.51 23.49
C LYS A 136 -13.13 -0.76 22.55
N SER A 137 -12.92 0.54 22.37
CA SER A 137 -13.75 1.37 21.49
C SER A 137 -13.74 0.89 20.04
N PHE A 138 -12.58 0.42 19.54
CA PHE A 138 -12.45 -0.17 18.21
C PHE A 138 -13.24 -1.48 18.08
N PHE A 139 -13.04 -2.42 19.01
CA PHE A 139 -13.69 -3.74 18.97
C PHE A 139 -15.18 -3.72 19.36
N THR A 140 -15.67 -2.66 20.02
CA THR A 140 -17.11 -2.48 20.29
C THR A 140 -17.86 -1.76 19.17
N LYS A 141 -17.17 -1.29 18.13
CA LYS A 141 -17.79 -0.52 17.05
C LYS A 141 -18.78 -1.38 16.25
N LYS A 142 -19.95 -0.81 15.97
CA LYS A 142 -21.01 -1.52 15.23
C LYS A 142 -20.49 -1.94 13.83
N GLY A 143 -20.58 -3.23 13.53
CA GLY A 143 -20.13 -3.77 12.25
C GLY A 143 -18.64 -4.14 12.18
N ILE A 144 -17.92 -4.15 13.30
CA ILE A 144 -16.49 -4.53 13.36
C ILE A 144 -16.19 -5.88 12.70
N GLY A 145 -17.03 -6.90 12.91
CA GLY A 145 -16.80 -8.22 12.31
C GLY A 145 -16.78 -8.15 10.79
N LEU A 146 -17.75 -7.45 10.20
CA LEU A 146 -17.81 -7.22 8.75
C LEU A 146 -16.65 -6.37 8.24
N ALA A 147 -16.24 -5.35 8.98
CA ALA A 147 -15.11 -4.50 8.62
C ALA A 147 -13.78 -5.26 8.66
N LEU A 148 -13.53 -6.06 9.70
CA LEU A 148 -12.33 -6.90 9.80
C LEU A 148 -12.31 -7.98 8.72
N THR A 149 -13.44 -8.64 8.45
CA THR A 149 -13.53 -9.59 7.35
C THR A 149 -13.24 -8.91 6.01
N PHE A 150 -13.77 -7.71 5.76
CA PHE A 150 -13.42 -6.95 4.56
C PHE A 150 -11.91 -6.63 4.51
N ILE A 151 -11.34 -6.11 5.59
CA ILE A 151 -9.91 -5.75 5.66
C ILE A 151 -9.03 -6.97 5.36
N LEU A 152 -9.37 -8.15 5.89
CA LEU A 152 -8.60 -9.38 5.71
C LEU A 152 -8.83 -10.03 4.34
N VAL A 153 -10.07 -10.02 3.83
CA VAL A 153 -10.44 -10.78 2.63
C VAL A 153 -10.27 -9.96 1.35
N TYR A 154 -10.42 -8.63 1.39
CA TYR A 154 -10.42 -7.78 0.19
C TYR A 154 -9.18 -7.94 -0.69
N ARG A 155 -8.05 -8.26 -0.07
CA ARG A 155 -6.77 -8.46 -0.75
C ARG A 155 -6.28 -9.90 -0.69
N LEU A 156 -7.14 -10.85 -0.33
CA LEU A 156 -6.75 -12.24 -0.10
C LEU A 156 -6.12 -12.89 -1.34
N ALA A 157 -6.83 -12.81 -2.47
CA ALA A 157 -6.36 -13.32 -3.75
C ALA A 157 -5.05 -12.64 -4.18
N GLU A 158 -5.01 -11.32 -4.02
CA GLU A 158 -3.87 -10.48 -4.41
C GLU A 158 -2.62 -10.76 -3.57
N ALA A 159 -2.78 -10.93 -2.26
CA ALA A 159 -1.71 -11.24 -1.33
C ALA A 159 -0.94 -12.51 -1.72
N MET A 160 -1.66 -13.50 -2.25
CA MET A 160 -1.07 -14.74 -2.74
C MET A 160 -0.47 -14.57 -4.15
N LEU A 161 -1.18 -13.89 -5.05
CA LEU A 161 -0.73 -13.68 -6.43
C LEU A 161 0.60 -12.92 -6.49
N VAL A 162 0.74 -11.79 -5.77
CA VAL A 162 1.93 -10.92 -5.83
C VAL A 162 3.22 -11.68 -5.47
N LYS A 163 3.14 -12.67 -4.58
CA LYS A 163 4.32 -13.46 -4.17
C LYS A 163 4.82 -14.42 -5.25
N LEU A 164 3.92 -14.86 -6.12
CA LEU A 164 4.22 -15.86 -7.15
C LEU A 164 4.23 -15.29 -8.57
N ALA A 165 3.75 -14.05 -8.74
CA ALA A 165 3.68 -13.45 -10.06
C ALA A 165 5.08 -13.22 -10.66
N TYR A 166 6.05 -12.73 -9.88
CA TYR A 166 7.43 -12.57 -10.37
C TYR A 166 8.14 -13.92 -10.65
N PRO A 167 8.10 -14.92 -9.75
CA PRO A 167 8.56 -16.28 -10.07
C PRO A 167 7.90 -16.88 -11.31
N PHE A 168 6.57 -16.78 -11.45
CA PHE A 168 5.83 -17.29 -12.62
C PHE A 168 6.31 -16.70 -13.95
N LEU A 169 6.68 -15.42 -13.97
CA LEU A 169 7.23 -14.79 -15.17
C LEU A 169 8.59 -15.43 -15.55
N LEU A 170 9.47 -15.66 -14.58
CA LEU A 170 10.84 -16.13 -14.81
C LEU A 170 10.94 -17.64 -15.02
N ASP A 171 10.09 -18.41 -14.35
CA ASP A 171 10.17 -19.86 -14.32
C ASP A 171 10.03 -20.49 -15.71
N PRO A 172 10.73 -21.60 -15.98
CA PRO A 172 10.66 -22.27 -17.27
C PRO A 172 9.24 -22.69 -17.66
N ARG A 173 8.97 -22.69 -18.97
CA ARG A 173 7.70 -23.15 -19.53
C ARG A 173 7.37 -24.60 -19.19
N GLU A 174 8.40 -25.43 -19.00
CA GLU A 174 8.28 -26.85 -18.63
C GLU A 174 7.54 -27.05 -17.30
N ILE A 175 7.72 -26.15 -16.34
CA ILE A 175 7.04 -26.20 -15.04
C ILE A 175 5.77 -25.34 -14.99
N GLY A 176 5.39 -24.75 -16.13
CA GLY A 176 4.19 -23.93 -16.27
C GLY A 176 4.41 -22.42 -16.20
N GLY A 177 5.66 -21.94 -16.08
CA GLY A 177 6.00 -20.52 -16.13
C GLY A 177 6.08 -19.94 -17.55
N LEU A 178 6.53 -18.69 -17.70
CA LEU A 178 6.65 -18.01 -19.00
C LEU A 178 8.06 -18.00 -19.59
N GLY A 179 9.08 -18.27 -18.77
CA GLY A 179 10.49 -18.31 -19.17
C GLY A 179 11.06 -16.96 -19.61
N LEU A 180 10.57 -15.85 -19.03
CA LEU A 180 11.05 -14.51 -19.34
C LEU A 180 12.47 -14.30 -18.82
N ARG A 181 13.23 -13.46 -19.53
CA ARG A 181 14.50 -12.98 -19.00
C ARG A 181 14.22 -11.99 -17.87
N THR A 182 15.13 -11.89 -16.92
CA THR A 182 15.03 -10.96 -15.78
C THR A 182 14.86 -9.51 -16.24
N GLU A 183 15.49 -9.14 -17.35
CA GLU A 183 15.35 -7.81 -17.97
C GLU A 183 13.91 -7.53 -18.42
N ASP A 184 13.26 -8.49 -19.08
CA ASP A 184 11.89 -8.35 -19.59
C ASP A 184 10.86 -8.31 -18.45
N ALA A 185 11.04 -9.16 -17.43
CA ALA A 185 10.22 -9.13 -16.22
C ALA A 185 10.41 -7.81 -15.44
N GLY A 186 11.65 -7.29 -15.42
CA GLY A 186 11.98 -5.99 -14.85
C GLY A 186 11.31 -4.83 -15.58
N LEU A 187 11.25 -4.85 -16.90
CA LEU A 187 10.50 -3.86 -17.70
C LEU A 187 8.99 -3.95 -17.44
N ALA A 188 8.45 -5.17 -17.40
CA ALA A 188 7.03 -5.42 -17.17
C ALA A 188 6.56 -4.82 -15.84
N TYR A 189 7.22 -5.15 -14.72
CA TYR A 189 6.82 -4.64 -13.40
C TYR A 189 7.38 -3.24 -13.10
N GLY A 190 8.66 -3.02 -13.37
CA GLY A 190 9.37 -1.82 -12.96
C GLY A 190 9.02 -0.58 -13.77
N THR A 191 8.64 -0.74 -15.05
CA THR A 191 8.26 0.38 -15.92
C THR A 191 6.75 0.38 -16.18
N PHE A 192 6.25 -0.60 -16.93
CA PHE A 192 4.84 -0.62 -17.33
C PHE A 192 3.90 -0.79 -16.13
N GLY A 193 4.25 -1.73 -15.24
CA GLY A 193 3.52 -2.00 -14.01
C GLY A 193 3.42 -0.75 -13.14
N VAL A 194 4.54 -0.09 -12.84
CA VAL A 194 4.47 1.08 -11.94
C VAL A 194 3.77 2.29 -12.57
N VAL A 195 3.95 2.53 -13.87
CA VAL A 195 3.18 3.57 -14.57
C VAL A 195 1.68 3.28 -14.47
N ALA A 196 1.28 2.04 -14.73
CA ALA A 196 -0.11 1.62 -14.64
C ALA A 196 -0.67 1.71 -13.21
N LEU A 197 0.08 1.26 -12.22
CA LEU A 197 -0.23 1.39 -10.79
C LEU A 197 -0.48 2.84 -10.38
N THR A 198 0.43 3.73 -10.80
CA THR A 198 0.35 5.16 -10.51
C THR A 198 -0.89 5.78 -11.14
N LEU A 199 -1.16 5.49 -12.43
CA LEU A 199 -2.35 5.97 -13.12
C LEU A 199 -3.63 5.45 -12.45
N GLY A 200 -3.66 4.16 -12.08
CA GLY A 200 -4.77 3.53 -11.38
C GLY A 200 -5.07 4.21 -10.03
N GLY A 201 -4.04 4.48 -9.23
CA GLY A 201 -4.17 5.17 -7.95
C GLY A 201 -4.67 6.62 -8.07
N ILE A 202 -4.10 7.39 -9.01
CA ILE A 202 -4.54 8.79 -9.26
C ILE A 202 -5.99 8.83 -9.73
N ILE A 203 -6.33 8.01 -10.73
CA ILE A 203 -7.69 7.91 -11.27
C ILE A 203 -8.64 7.43 -10.18
N GLY A 204 -8.20 6.49 -9.33
CA GLY A 204 -8.93 6.02 -8.17
C GLY A 204 -9.30 7.15 -7.22
N GLY A 205 -8.32 7.95 -6.80
CA GLY A 205 -8.54 9.09 -5.89
C GLY A 205 -9.47 10.15 -6.48
N ILE A 206 -9.27 10.52 -7.75
CA ILE A 206 -10.10 11.52 -8.45
C ILE A 206 -11.54 11.02 -8.62
N LEU A 207 -11.74 9.76 -8.99
CA LEU A 207 -13.08 9.22 -9.20
C LEU A 207 -13.82 9.04 -7.87
N ALA A 208 -13.13 8.51 -6.85
CA ALA A 208 -13.67 8.40 -5.50
C ALA A 208 -14.09 9.76 -4.94
N SER A 209 -13.30 10.81 -5.16
CA SER A 209 -13.66 12.17 -4.73
C SER A 209 -14.90 12.72 -5.43
N ARG A 210 -15.23 12.29 -6.66
CA ARG A 210 -16.41 12.80 -7.38
C ARG A 210 -17.73 12.17 -6.92
N LYS A 211 -17.80 10.84 -6.83
CA LYS A 211 -19.06 10.11 -6.55
C LYS A 211 -19.11 9.43 -5.17
N GLY A 212 -18.03 9.52 -4.39
CA GLY A 212 -17.91 8.92 -3.07
C GLY A 212 -17.57 7.44 -3.12
N LEU A 213 -17.16 6.90 -1.96
CA LEU A 213 -16.70 5.51 -1.83
C LEU A 213 -17.81 4.49 -2.14
N LYS A 214 -19.05 4.75 -1.71
CA LYS A 214 -20.16 3.80 -1.86
C LYS A 214 -20.47 3.46 -3.32
N TYR A 215 -20.32 4.42 -4.23
CA TYR A 215 -20.54 4.18 -5.66
C TYR A 215 -19.38 3.40 -6.29
N TRP A 216 -18.14 3.74 -5.90
CA TRP A 216 -16.94 3.21 -6.53
C TRP A 216 -16.44 1.89 -5.96
N ILE A 217 -16.89 1.48 -4.77
CA ILE A 217 -16.41 0.24 -4.13
C ILE A 217 -16.58 -1.01 -5.01
N TRP A 218 -17.68 -1.11 -5.77
CA TRP A 218 -17.93 -2.22 -6.68
C TRP A 218 -16.98 -2.22 -7.89
N PRO A 219 -16.91 -1.15 -8.71
CA PRO A 219 -15.92 -1.07 -9.78
C PRO A 219 -14.48 -1.26 -9.30
N MET A 220 -14.13 -0.68 -8.15
CA MET A 220 -12.78 -0.77 -7.58
C MET A 220 -12.44 -2.18 -7.09
N ALA A 221 -13.40 -2.89 -6.49
CA ALA A 221 -13.21 -4.28 -6.11
C ALA A 221 -13.09 -5.21 -7.33
N LEU A 222 -13.90 -4.98 -8.36
CA LEU A 222 -13.76 -5.73 -9.61
C LEU A 222 -12.42 -5.45 -10.27
N ALA A 223 -11.94 -4.20 -10.24
CA ALA A 223 -10.65 -3.83 -10.80
C ALA A 223 -9.47 -4.47 -10.06
N ILE A 224 -9.53 -4.69 -8.73
CA ILE A 224 -8.45 -5.41 -8.03
C ILE A 224 -8.52 -6.92 -8.25
N THR A 225 -9.70 -7.50 -8.48
CA THR A 225 -9.86 -8.96 -8.59
C THR A 225 -9.84 -9.52 -10.01
N LEU A 226 -10.45 -8.83 -10.98
CA LEU A 226 -10.63 -9.35 -12.34
C LEU A 226 -9.30 -9.48 -13.11
N PRO A 227 -8.33 -8.56 -12.97
CA PRO A 227 -7.04 -8.72 -13.64
C PRO A 227 -6.25 -9.96 -13.23
N ASN A 228 -6.58 -10.60 -12.10
CA ASN A 228 -6.01 -11.89 -11.73
C ASN A 228 -6.31 -12.98 -12.78
N ALA A 229 -7.42 -12.83 -13.52
CA ALA A 229 -7.74 -13.70 -14.65
C ALA A 229 -6.70 -13.59 -15.77
N ALA A 230 -5.98 -12.47 -15.90
CA ALA A 230 -4.92 -12.32 -16.89
C ALA A 230 -3.77 -13.32 -16.62
N TYR A 231 -3.43 -13.60 -15.36
CA TYR A 231 -2.43 -14.62 -15.02
C TYR A 231 -2.93 -16.03 -15.28
N LEU A 232 -4.22 -16.31 -15.03
CA LEU A 232 -4.81 -17.58 -15.43
C LEU A 232 -4.75 -17.78 -16.95
N LEU A 233 -5.08 -16.76 -17.73
CA LEU A 233 -4.98 -16.80 -19.20
C LEU A 233 -3.54 -16.97 -19.66
N MET A 234 -2.58 -16.27 -19.04
CA MET A 234 -1.15 -16.46 -19.33
C MET A 234 -0.67 -17.87 -18.98
N ALA A 235 -1.18 -18.49 -17.91
CA ALA A 235 -0.84 -19.85 -17.54
C ALA A 235 -1.44 -20.90 -18.50
N ILE A 236 -2.62 -20.64 -19.08
CA ILE A 236 -3.26 -21.54 -20.06
C ILE A 236 -2.58 -21.43 -21.43
N TYR A 237 -2.40 -20.20 -21.93
CA TYR A 237 -1.97 -19.96 -23.31
C TYR A 237 -0.46 -19.81 -23.47
N GLN A 238 0.28 -19.52 -22.39
CA GLN A 238 1.74 -19.30 -22.39
C GLN A 238 2.24 -18.45 -23.58
N PRO A 239 1.75 -17.21 -23.73
CA PRO A 239 2.07 -16.39 -24.90
C PRO A 239 3.58 -16.20 -25.08
N GLU A 240 4.07 -16.29 -26.30
CA GLU A 240 5.47 -15.98 -26.66
C GLU A 240 5.70 -14.48 -26.84
N SER A 241 4.64 -13.73 -27.19
CA SER A 241 4.73 -12.29 -27.40
C SER A 241 4.75 -11.53 -26.08
N PHE A 242 5.86 -10.80 -25.85
CA PHE A 242 6.07 -9.93 -24.70
C PHE A 242 4.98 -8.87 -24.53
N ILE A 243 4.35 -8.42 -25.63
CA ILE A 243 3.32 -7.38 -25.59
C ILE A 243 2.12 -7.83 -24.76
N TRP A 244 1.68 -9.09 -24.91
CA TRP A 244 0.54 -9.61 -24.13
C TRP A 244 0.85 -9.71 -22.65
N ILE A 245 2.09 -10.06 -22.31
CA ILE A 245 2.58 -10.15 -20.93
C ILE A 245 2.61 -8.74 -20.31
N TYR A 246 3.15 -7.75 -21.02
CA TYR A 246 3.19 -6.37 -20.54
C TYR A 246 1.79 -5.78 -20.35
N ILE A 247 0.85 -6.05 -21.27
CA ILE A 247 -0.54 -5.61 -21.13
C ILE A 247 -1.20 -6.28 -19.92
N ALA A 248 -0.97 -7.57 -19.70
CA ALA A 248 -1.53 -8.29 -18.56
C ALA A 248 -1.02 -7.72 -17.23
N VAL A 249 0.30 -7.54 -17.09
CA VAL A 249 0.92 -6.96 -15.89
C VAL A 249 0.45 -5.51 -15.69
N ALA A 250 0.41 -4.70 -16.75
CA ALA A 250 -0.08 -3.33 -16.65
C ALA A 250 -1.56 -3.26 -16.24
N THR A 251 -2.40 -4.16 -16.77
CA THR A 251 -3.83 -4.21 -16.40
C THR A 251 -4.03 -4.59 -14.94
N GLU A 252 -3.24 -5.55 -14.44
CA GLU A 252 -3.27 -5.92 -13.03
C GLU A 252 -2.79 -4.78 -12.13
N GLN A 253 -1.63 -4.20 -12.41
CA GLN A 253 -1.09 -3.11 -11.60
C GLN A 253 -2.02 -1.88 -11.61
N PHE A 254 -2.63 -1.56 -12.75
CA PHE A 254 -3.66 -0.52 -12.83
C PHE A 254 -4.86 -0.83 -11.92
N GLY A 255 -5.38 -2.05 -12.03
CA GLY A 255 -6.50 -2.54 -11.22
C GLY A 255 -6.19 -2.52 -9.72
N TYR A 256 -4.98 -2.91 -9.36
CA TYR A 256 -4.47 -2.86 -8.00
C TYR A 256 -4.40 -1.42 -7.46
N GLY A 257 -3.82 -0.47 -8.20
CA GLY A 257 -3.81 0.94 -7.80
C GLY A 257 -5.19 1.55 -7.64
N PHE A 258 -6.08 1.25 -8.58
CA PHE A 258 -7.46 1.73 -8.56
C PHE A 258 -8.26 1.14 -7.40
N GLY A 259 -8.16 -0.18 -7.16
CA GLY A 259 -8.85 -0.88 -6.09
C GLY A 259 -8.30 -0.58 -4.69
N PHE A 260 -6.98 -0.43 -4.57
CA PHE A 260 -6.33 -0.09 -3.30
C PHE A 260 -6.83 1.25 -2.75
N THR A 261 -7.23 2.18 -3.62
CA THR A 261 -7.87 3.44 -3.20
C THR A 261 -9.17 3.21 -2.43
N ALA A 262 -10.07 2.33 -2.89
CA ALA A 262 -11.29 2.01 -2.15
C ALA A 262 -10.97 1.40 -0.78
N TYR A 263 -9.96 0.54 -0.74
CA TYR A 263 -9.53 -0.12 0.49
C TYR A 263 -9.02 0.88 1.53
N MET A 264 -8.16 1.80 1.12
CA MET A 264 -7.68 2.88 2.00
C MET A 264 -8.83 3.76 2.49
N LEU A 265 -9.73 4.18 1.60
CA LEU A 265 -10.87 5.00 1.97
C LEU A 265 -11.83 4.28 2.92
N PHE A 266 -12.02 2.97 2.75
CA PHE A 266 -12.82 2.19 3.68
C PHE A 266 -12.20 2.16 5.08
N MET A 267 -10.88 1.98 5.19
CA MET A 267 -10.20 2.02 6.50
C MET A 267 -10.32 3.40 7.15
N ILE A 268 -10.17 4.48 6.36
CA ILE A 268 -10.37 5.86 6.84
C ILE A 268 -11.80 6.04 7.37
N TYR A 269 -12.81 5.65 6.57
CA TYR A 269 -14.23 5.70 6.95
C TYR A 269 -14.49 4.93 8.25
N PHE A 270 -14.03 3.68 8.31
CA PHE A 270 -14.23 2.84 9.49
C PHE A 270 -13.51 3.37 10.72
N SER A 271 -12.48 4.20 10.54
CA SER A 271 -11.70 4.79 11.64
C SER A 271 -12.26 6.12 12.15
N GLN A 272 -13.28 6.71 11.51
CA GLN A 272 -13.87 7.97 11.98
C GLN A 272 -14.39 7.86 13.43
N GLY A 273 -14.10 8.86 14.26
CA GLY A 273 -14.51 8.92 15.67
C GLY A 273 -13.48 9.64 16.55
N GLU A 274 -13.63 9.49 17.87
CA GLU A 274 -12.77 10.13 18.87
C GLU A 274 -11.29 9.70 18.75
N HIS A 275 -11.03 8.43 18.46
CA HIS A 275 -9.69 7.84 18.37
C HIS A 275 -9.27 7.53 16.92
N LYS A 276 -9.54 8.43 15.98
CA LYS A 276 -9.38 8.17 14.54
C LYS A 276 -8.00 7.65 14.13
N THR A 277 -6.93 8.24 14.66
CA THR A 277 -5.55 7.84 14.33
C THR A 277 -5.24 6.42 14.79
N ALA A 278 -5.63 6.09 16.01
CA ALA A 278 -5.38 4.76 16.57
C ALA A 278 -6.25 3.69 15.90
N HIS A 279 -7.52 3.99 15.60
CA HIS A 279 -8.40 3.07 14.87
C HIS A 279 -7.85 2.74 13.49
N TYR A 280 -7.34 3.74 12.77
CA TYR A 280 -6.74 3.54 11.46
C TYR A 280 -5.45 2.72 11.54
N SER A 281 -4.62 2.99 12.55
CA SER A 281 -3.40 2.21 12.81
C SER A 281 -3.72 0.74 13.04
N ILE A 282 -4.78 0.44 13.81
CA ILE A 282 -5.24 -0.95 14.01
C ILE A 282 -5.70 -1.56 12.69
N CYS A 283 -6.48 -0.83 11.87
CA CYS A 283 -6.88 -1.28 10.53
C CYS A 283 -5.68 -1.61 9.63
N THR A 284 -4.65 -0.76 9.61
CA THR A 284 -3.43 -0.99 8.82
C THR A 284 -2.65 -2.22 9.31
N GLY A 285 -2.64 -2.48 10.62
CA GLY A 285 -2.10 -3.71 11.19
C GLY A 285 -2.84 -4.96 10.70
N PHE A 286 -4.18 -4.93 10.69
CA PHE A 286 -4.97 -6.03 10.11
C PHE A 286 -4.79 -6.15 8.59
N MET A 287 -4.63 -5.04 7.87
CA MET A 287 -4.27 -5.08 6.44
C MET A 287 -2.95 -5.83 6.23
N ALA A 288 -1.91 -5.51 7.02
CA ALA A 288 -0.62 -6.16 6.92
C ALA A 288 -0.73 -7.67 7.22
N LEU A 289 -1.51 -8.06 8.23
CA LEU A 289 -1.80 -9.46 8.52
C LEU A 289 -2.54 -10.16 7.37
N GLY A 290 -3.54 -9.49 6.77
CA GLY A 290 -4.29 -9.99 5.62
C GLY A 290 -3.43 -10.20 4.37
N MET A 291 -2.30 -9.50 4.25
CA MET A 291 -1.31 -9.71 3.20
C MET A 291 -0.27 -10.78 3.57
N MET A 292 0.19 -10.78 4.82
CA MET A 292 1.30 -11.62 5.26
C MET A 292 0.90 -13.10 5.33
N ILE A 293 -0.22 -13.42 5.98
CA ILE A 293 -0.62 -14.82 6.22
C ILE A 293 -0.87 -15.56 4.90
N PRO A 294 -1.67 -15.02 3.94
CA PRO A 294 -1.89 -15.70 2.67
C PRO A 294 -0.62 -15.75 1.82
N GLY A 295 0.17 -14.67 1.81
CA GLY A 295 1.43 -14.60 1.08
C GLY A 295 2.45 -15.65 1.54
N MET A 296 2.50 -15.98 2.84
CA MET A 296 3.35 -17.07 3.36
C MET A 296 2.87 -18.44 2.90
N ALA A 297 1.57 -18.67 2.82
CA ALA A 297 1.00 -19.94 2.37
C ALA A 297 1.07 -20.11 0.84
N ALA A 298 1.17 -19.02 0.08
CA ALA A 298 1.07 -19.02 -1.38
C ALA A 298 2.06 -19.97 -2.06
N GLY A 299 3.35 -19.92 -1.68
CA GLY A 299 4.39 -20.78 -2.26
C GLY A 299 4.11 -22.26 -2.03
N TRP A 300 3.79 -22.65 -0.80
CA TRP A 300 3.43 -24.03 -0.46
C TRP A 300 2.20 -24.53 -1.23
N ILE A 301 1.17 -23.68 -1.38
CA ILE A 301 -0.03 -24.03 -2.17
C ILE A 301 0.34 -24.22 -3.64
N GLN A 302 1.20 -23.36 -4.19
CA GLN A 302 1.63 -23.43 -5.59
C GLN A 302 2.49 -24.67 -5.87
N GLU A 303 3.39 -25.05 -4.97
CA GLU A 303 4.19 -26.27 -5.10
C GLU A 303 3.29 -27.53 -5.21
N GLN A 304 2.19 -27.57 -4.44
CA GLN A 304 1.28 -28.71 -4.42
C GLN A 304 0.32 -28.75 -5.62
N LEU A 305 -0.11 -27.59 -6.12
CA LEU A 305 -1.13 -27.48 -7.17
C LEU A 305 -0.54 -27.31 -8.58
N GLY A 306 0.68 -26.78 -8.69
CA GLY A 306 1.25 -26.25 -9.94
C GLY A 306 0.65 -24.89 -10.32
N TYR A 307 1.29 -24.18 -11.25
CA TYR A 307 0.91 -22.80 -11.61
C TYR A 307 -0.53 -22.66 -12.12
N LEU A 308 -0.97 -23.53 -13.04
CA LEU A 308 -2.31 -23.44 -13.63
C LEU A 308 -3.42 -23.55 -12.57
N ASN A 309 -3.38 -24.62 -11.76
CA ASN A 309 -4.37 -24.84 -10.71
C ASN A 309 -4.26 -23.81 -9.59
N PHE A 310 -3.06 -23.29 -9.33
CA PHE A 310 -2.87 -22.17 -8.41
C PHE A 310 -3.62 -20.93 -8.88
N PHE A 311 -3.53 -20.54 -10.16
CA PHE A 311 -4.29 -19.38 -10.66
C PHE A 311 -5.80 -19.62 -10.69
N ILE A 312 -6.25 -20.86 -10.94
CA ILE A 312 -7.67 -21.21 -10.77
C ILE A 312 -8.10 -21.03 -9.30
N PHE A 313 -7.27 -21.49 -8.36
CA PHE A 313 -7.49 -21.29 -6.93
C PHE A 313 -7.53 -19.80 -6.58
N ILE A 314 -6.63 -18.97 -7.11
CA ILE A 314 -6.67 -17.52 -6.95
C ILE A 314 -8.02 -16.97 -7.42
N MET A 315 -8.50 -17.38 -8.60
CA MET A 315 -9.80 -16.93 -9.10
C MET A 315 -10.95 -17.32 -8.16
N ILE A 316 -10.94 -18.52 -7.57
CA ILE A 316 -11.93 -18.93 -6.57
C ILE A 316 -11.84 -18.04 -5.31
N THR A 317 -10.64 -17.70 -4.86
CA THR A 317 -10.45 -16.83 -3.68
C THR A 317 -10.88 -15.37 -3.92
N THR A 318 -11.11 -14.95 -5.17
CA THR A 318 -11.71 -13.64 -5.46
C THR A 318 -13.20 -13.58 -5.12
N ILE A 319 -13.92 -14.71 -5.12
CA ILE A 319 -15.36 -14.76 -4.87
C ILE A 319 -15.71 -14.22 -3.46
N PRO A 320 -15.05 -14.68 -2.36
CA PRO A 320 -15.25 -14.09 -1.03
C PRO A 320 -15.08 -12.57 -0.98
N THR A 321 -14.13 -12.02 -1.74
CA THR A 321 -13.87 -10.56 -1.80
C THR A 321 -15.11 -9.82 -2.30
N LEU A 322 -15.71 -10.31 -3.39
CA LEU A 322 -16.89 -9.68 -3.99
C LEU A 322 -18.16 -9.90 -3.17
N LEU A 323 -18.28 -11.06 -2.49
CA LEU A 323 -19.43 -11.40 -1.66
C LEU A 323 -19.58 -10.51 -0.42
N ILE A 324 -18.49 -9.97 0.11
CA ILE A 324 -18.54 -9.15 1.35
C ILE A 324 -19.06 -7.74 1.07
N ILE A 325 -18.78 -7.17 -0.11
CA ILE A 325 -19.10 -5.78 -0.48
C ILE A 325 -20.57 -5.40 -0.25
N PRO A 326 -21.59 -6.19 -0.67
CA PRO A 326 -22.99 -5.82 -0.45
C PRO A 326 -23.37 -5.67 1.03
N PHE A 327 -22.66 -6.34 1.94
CA PHE A 327 -22.95 -6.30 3.37
C PHE A 327 -22.32 -5.08 4.07
N ILE A 328 -21.44 -4.34 3.38
CA ILE A 328 -20.76 -3.17 3.94
C ILE A 328 -21.67 -1.95 3.89
N LYS A 329 -21.96 -1.41 5.07
CA LYS A 329 -22.77 -0.20 5.21
C LYS A 329 -21.88 1.04 5.17
N ILE A 330 -21.68 1.57 3.97
CA ILE A 330 -20.98 2.82 3.73
C ILE A 330 -21.99 3.96 3.59
N ASP A 331 -21.69 5.07 4.25
CA ASP A 331 -22.41 6.33 4.05
C ASP A 331 -22.35 6.75 2.56
N LYS A 332 -23.46 7.25 2.04
CA LYS A 332 -23.58 7.68 0.64
C LYS A 332 -22.72 8.90 0.35
N ASP A 333 -22.41 9.71 1.36
CA ASP A 333 -21.71 10.98 1.17
C ASP A 333 -20.24 10.93 1.56
N PHE A 334 -19.79 9.82 2.15
CA PHE A 334 -18.39 9.66 2.52
C PHE A 334 -17.47 9.67 1.29
N GLY A 335 -16.47 10.53 1.36
CA GLY A 335 -15.46 10.71 0.34
C GLY A 335 -15.89 11.51 -0.88
N LYS A 336 -17.12 12.05 -0.94
CA LYS A 336 -17.50 13.02 -1.99
C LYS A 336 -16.83 14.36 -1.73
N ALA A 337 -16.47 15.04 -2.81
CA ALA A 337 -16.05 16.42 -2.77
C ALA A 337 -17.20 17.24 -2.19
N LYS A 338 -16.95 17.94 -1.08
CA LYS A 338 -17.88 18.98 -0.62
C LYS A 338 -17.87 20.01 -1.76
N LYS A 339 -18.91 20.03 -2.59
CA LYS A 339 -19.14 21.18 -3.48
C LYS A 339 -19.20 22.36 -2.53
N ASP A 340 -18.21 23.22 -2.62
CA ASP A 340 -18.14 24.43 -1.84
C ASP A 340 -19.51 25.11 -1.90
N LYS A 341 -20.08 25.36 -0.72
CA LYS A 341 -21.16 26.34 -0.52
C LYS A 341 -20.65 27.78 -0.78
N ILE A 342 -19.75 27.96 -1.76
CA ILE A 342 -19.17 29.25 -2.14
C ILE A 342 -19.96 29.89 -3.29
N ALA A 343 -20.88 29.18 -3.94
CA ALA A 343 -21.65 29.71 -5.08
C ALA A 343 -23.10 30.14 -4.75
N ILE A 344 -23.50 30.29 -3.48
CA ILE A 344 -24.89 30.72 -3.13
C ILE A 344 -24.90 31.95 -2.19
N VAL A 345 -23.77 32.34 -1.60
CA VAL A 345 -23.73 33.58 -0.79
C VAL A 345 -23.53 34.82 -1.66
N ASP A 346 -22.84 34.70 -2.80
CA ASP A 346 -22.58 35.85 -3.69
C ASP A 346 -23.78 36.27 -4.56
N GLU A 347 -24.84 35.46 -4.71
CA GLU A 347 -26.05 35.88 -5.45
C GLU A 347 -27.09 36.56 -4.53
N GLU A 348 -27.21 36.16 -3.26
CA GLU A 348 -28.16 36.81 -2.33
C GLU A 348 -27.67 38.18 -1.82
N GLU A 349 -26.35 38.45 -1.80
CA GLU A 349 -25.82 39.78 -1.46
C GLU A 349 -25.79 40.77 -2.65
N ILE A 350 -25.90 40.29 -3.89
CA ILE A 350 -25.93 41.15 -5.09
C ILE A 350 -27.36 41.51 -5.50
N GLU A 351 -28.39 40.72 -5.15
CA GLU A 351 -29.81 41.13 -5.32
C GLU A 351 -30.33 42.04 -4.18
N ALA A 352 -29.55 42.24 -3.12
CA ALA A 352 -29.92 43.08 -1.96
C ALA A 352 -29.21 44.45 -1.90
N GLN A 353 -28.46 44.82 -2.94
CA GLN A 353 -27.91 46.17 -3.16
C GLN A 353 -28.50 46.79 -4.42
#